data_AF-A0A3M6XF34-F1
#
_entry.id   AF-A0A3M6XF34-F1
#
_cell.length_a   1.000
_cell.length_b   1.000
_cell.length_c   1.000
_cell.angle_alpha   90.00
_cell.angle_beta   90.00
_cell.angle_gamma   90.00
#
_symmetry.space_group_name_H-M   'P 1'
#
loop_
_entity.id
_entity.type
_entity.pdbx_description
1 polymer ?
#
loop_
_entity_poly.entity_id
_entity_poly.type
_entity_poly.pdbx_seq_one_letter_code
_entity_poly.pdbx_strand_id
1 'polypeptide(L)' 'MHPHLHTKDNKGCEEIMMALDECHAQGFLWKAMGMCSNIKRDVNKCLRAERLERTASNREQAKEKRQKVQAVWAEIDANS' A
#
# COMPACT_ATOMS: atom_id res chain seq x y z
N MET A 1 -0.66 6.62 -14.32
CA MET A 1 0.04 5.34 -14.13
C MET A 1 -0.22 4.90 -12.71
N HIS A 2 -0.91 3.77 -12.53
CA HIS A 2 -1.01 3.06 -11.25
C HIS A 2 0.04 1.94 -11.24
N PRO A 3 0.35 1.34 -10.08
CA PRO A 3 1.16 0.14 -10.02
C PRO A 3 0.56 -1.01 -10.86
N HIS A 4 1.36 -2.03 -11.15
CA HIS A 4 0.85 -3.24 -11.78
C HIS A 4 -0.12 -3.98 -10.84
N LEU A 5 -1.27 -4.42 -11.39
CA LEU A 5 -2.31 -5.18 -10.67
C LEU A 5 -1.75 -6.41 -9.93
N HIS A 6 -0.76 -7.08 -10.51
CA HIS A 6 -0.21 -8.34 -9.97
C HIS A 6 0.79 -8.17 -8.82
N THR A 7 0.94 -6.96 -8.29
CA THR A 7 1.76 -6.77 -7.09
C THR A 7 1.01 -7.37 -5.90
N LYS A 8 1.67 -8.25 -5.13
CA LYS A 8 1.07 -8.94 -3.97
C LYS A 8 0.44 -7.97 -2.96
N ASP A 9 0.96 -6.75 -2.93
CA ASP A 9 0.57 -5.68 -2.02
C ASP A 9 -0.71 -4.94 -2.42
N ASN A 10 -1.21 -5.10 -3.66
CA ASN A 10 -2.33 -4.30 -4.20
C ASN A 10 -3.55 -5.14 -4.61
N LYS A 11 -3.66 -6.37 -4.10
CA LYS A 11 -4.75 -7.29 -4.47
C LYS A 11 -6.13 -6.77 -4.07
N GLY A 12 -6.24 -5.95 -3.03
CA GLY A 12 -7.51 -5.38 -2.58
C GLY A 12 -8.02 -4.24 -3.47
N CYS A 13 -7.20 -3.74 -4.40
CA CYS A 13 -7.54 -2.64 -5.30
C CYS A 13 -7.75 -3.08 -6.75
N GLU A 14 -7.82 -4.39 -7.03
CA GLU A 14 -7.89 -4.94 -8.39
C GLU A 14 -9.08 -4.40 -9.20
N GLU A 15 -10.29 -4.43 -8.61
CA GLU A 15 -11.51 -4.01 -9.29
C GLU A 15 -11.44 -2.54 -9.75
N ILE A 16 -10.94 -1.65 -8.90
CA ILE A 16 -10.90 -0.22 -9.20
C ILE A 16 -9.75 0.16 -10.14
N MET A 17 -8.67 -0.63 -10.13
CA MET A 17 -7.61 -0.53 -11.11
C MET A 17 -8.09 -1.00 -12.49
N MET A 18 -8.85 -2.09 -12.56
CA MET A 18 -9.49 -2.53 -13.81
C MET A 18 -10.45 -1.47 -14.37
N ALA A 19 -11.26 -0.84 -13.51
CA ALA A 19 -12.13 0.26 -13.94
C ALA A 19 -11.34 1.45 -14.51
N LEU A 20 -10.15 1.73 -13.97
CA LEU A 20 -9.28 2.78 -14.50
C LEU A 20 -8.67 2.39 -15.86
N ASP A 21 -8.29 1.12 -16.03
CA ASP A 21 -7.80 0.59 -17.29
C ASP A 21 -8.88 0.61 -18.38
N GLU A 22 -10.11 0.21 -18.05
CA GLU A 22 -11.27 0.33 -18.95
C GLU A 22 -11.53 1.79 -19.34
N CYS A 23 -11.45 2.72 -18.40
CA CYS A 23 -11.57 4.15 -18.71
C CYS A 23 -10.45 4.64 -19.65
N HIS A 24 -9.21 4.18 -19.46
CA HIS A 24 -8.11 4.51 -20.37
C HIS A 24 -8.25 3.86 -21.75
N ALA A 25 -8.92 2.71 -21.85
CA ALA A 25 -9.18 2.02 -23.11
C ALA A 25 -10.09 2.81 -24.06
N GLN A 26 -10.80 3.82 -23.56
CA GLN A 26 -11.60 4.75 -24.37
C GLN A 26 -10.76 5.66 -25.28
N GLY A 27 -9.44 5.73 -25.06
CA GLY A 27 -8.49 6.36 -25.96
C GLY A 27 -7.61 7.42 -25.32
N PHE A 28 -6.51 7.75 -26.00
CA PHE A 28 -5.50 8.66 -25.49
C PHE A 28 -6.04 10.06 -25.19
N LEU A 29 -6.86 10.65 -26.08
CA LEU A 29 -7.43 11.98 -25.88
C LEU A 29 -8.37 12.02 -24.68
N TRP A 30 -9.20 10.98 -24.50
CA TRP A 30 -10.11 10.86 -23.36
C TRP A 30 -9.35 10.88 -22.02
N LYS A 31 -8.29 10.09 -21.95
CA LYS A 31 -7.36 10.07 -20.82
C LYS A 31 -6.66 11.41 -20.62
N ALA A 32 -6.15 12.02 -21.69
CA ALA A 32 -5.38 13.27 -21.63
C ALA A 32 -6.24 14.47 -21.17
N MET A 33 -7.53 14.49 -21.54
CA MET A 33 -8.49 15.49 -21.07
C MET A 33 -8.92 15.29 -19.61
N GLY A 34 -8.44 14.23 -18.94
CA GLY A 34 -8.71 14.00 -17.52
C GLY A 34 -10.08 13.37 -17.24
N MET A 35 -10.73 12.77 -18.22
CA MET A 35 -12.07 12.20 -18.06
C MET A 35 -12.12 11.01 -17.08
N CYS A 36 -10.98 10.37 -16.81
CA CYS A 36 -10.84 9.28 -15.83
C CYS A 36 -10.44 9.76 -14.41
N SER A 37 -10.47 11.07 -14.13
CA SER A 37 -9.89 11.63 -12.89
C SER A 37 -10.57 11.14 -11.61
N ASN A 38 -11.88 10.91 -11.62
CA ASN A 38 -12.59 10.42 -10.45
C ASN A 38 -12.16 8.99 -10.11
N ILE A 39 -12.16 8.09 -11.09
CA ILE A 39 -11.70 6.70 -10.94
C ILE A 39 -10.24 6.68 -10.47
N LYS A 40 -9.38 7.53 -11.04
CA LYS A 40 -7.98 7.69 -10.59
C LYS A 40 -7.88 8.12 -9.12
N ARG A 41 -8.75 9.01 -8.64
CA ARG A 41 -8.76 9.42 -7.23
C ARG A 41 -9.12 8.24 -6.32
N ASP A 42 -10.04 7.39 -6.75
CA ASP A 42 -10.46 6.26 -5.94
C ASP A 42 -9.42 5.13 -5.92
N VAL A 43 -8.72 4.87 -7.04
CA VAL A 43 -7.52 4.02 -7.06
C VAL A 43 -6.49 4.53 -6.05
N ASN A 44 -6.22 5.84 -6.03
CA ASN A 44 -5.27 6.43 -5.09
C ASN A 44 -5.70 6.26 -3.62
N LYS A 45 -6.99 6.40 -3.31
CA LYS A 45 -7.52 6.16 -1.95
C LYS A 45 -7.33 4.71 -1.53
N CYS A 46 -7.63 3.77 -2.43
CA CYS A 46 -7.49 2.35 -2.17
C CYS A 46 -6.02 1.99 -1.86
N LEU A 47 -5.09 2.34 -2.75
CA LEU A 47 -3.66 2.06 -2.57
C LEU A 47 -3.07 2.79 -1.34
N ARG A 48 -3.63 3.94 -0.97
CA ARG A 48 -3.25 4.66 0.26
C ARG A 48 -3.68 3.87 1.49
N ALA A 49 -4.87 3.28 1.49
CA ALA A 49 -5.39 2.48 2.60
C ALA A 49 -4.55 1.22 2.82
N GLU A 50 -4.29 0.43 1.76
CA GLU A 50 -3.42 -0.77 1.84
C GLU A 50 -2.01 -0.42 2.35
N ARG A 51 -1.44 0.69 1.87
CA ARG A 51 -0.15 1.19 2.36
C ARG A 51 -0.20 1.49 3.85
N LEU A 52 -1.27 2.12 4.35
CA LEU A 52 -1.40 2.47 5.76
C LEU A 52 -1.52 1.21 6.62
N GLU A 53 -2.32 0.24 6.20
CA GLU A 53 -2.49 -1.05 6.89
C GLU A 53 -1.15 -1.80 7.01
N ARG A 54 -0.43 -1.95 5.89
CA ARG A 54 0.91 -2.56 5.90
C ARG A 54 1.88 -1.80 6.79
N THR A 55 1.85 -0.47 6.74
CA THR A 55 2.72 0.37 7.58
C THR A 55 2.40 0.18 9.06
N ALA A 56 1.13 0.05 9.41
CA ALA A 56 0.69 -0.22 10.79
C ALA A 56 1.17 -1.61 11.26
N SER A 57 0.98 -2.66 10.46
CA SER A 57 1.47 -4.01 10.78
C SER A 57 2.99 -4.05 10.95
N ASN A 58 3.74 -3.42 10.02
CA ASN A 58 5.19 -3.34 10.11
C ASN A 58 5.64 -2.58 11.38
N ARG A 59 4.93 -1.50 11.74
CA ARG A 59 5.22 -0.74 12.96
C ARG A 59 5.02 -1.59 14.20
N GLU A 60 3.96 -2.41 14.24
CA GLU A 60 3.70 -3.27 15.40
C GLU A 60 4.76 -4.37 15.52
N GLN A 61 5.06 -5.08 14.43
CA GLN A 61 6.13 -6.07 14.41
C GLN A 61 7.50 -5.47 14.79
N ALA A 62 7.77 -4.24 14.37
CA ALA A 62 9.02 -3.55 14.74
C ALA A 62 9.07 -3.24 16.25
N LYS A 63 7.95 -2.84 16.87
CA LYS A 63 7.90 -2.65 18.33
C LYS A 63 8.15 -3.96 19.07
N GLU A 64 7.49 -5.04 18.68
CA GLU A 64 7.69 -6.36 19.29
C GLU A 64 9.15 -6.81 19.21
N LYS A 65 9.76 -6.68 18.02
CA LYS A 65 11.19 -6.98 17.83
C LYS A 65 12.06 -6.11 18.72
N ARG A 66 11.78 -4.82 18.82
CA ARG A 66 12.52 -3.89 19.69
C ARG A 66 12.41 -4.27 21.16
N GLN A 67 11.22 -4.63 21.64
CA GLN A 67 11.01 -5.07 23.02
C GLN A 67 11.79 -6.35 23.33
N LYS A 68 11.76 -7.34 22.43
CA LYS A 68 12.55 -8.57 22.58
C LYS A 68 14.04 -8.28 22.67
N VAL A 69 14.56 -7.45 21.76
CA VAL A 69 15.97 -7.06 21.75
C VAL A 69 16.32 -6.35 23.06
N GLN A 70 15.51 -5.38 23.51
CA GLN A 70 15.73 -4.68 24.77
C GLN A 70 15.74 -5.60 25.99
N ALA A 71 14.83 -6.58 26.04
CA ALA A 71 14.80 -7.58 27.12
C ALA A 71 16.08 -8.42 27.16
N VAL A 72 16.56 -8.89 25.99
CA VAL A 72 17.81 -9.65 25.88
C VAL A 72 19.02 -8.82 26.33
N TRP A 73 19.12 -7.56 25.90
CA TRP A 73 20.21 -6.68 26.35
C TRP A 73 20.15 -6.43 27.86
N ALA A 74 18.97 -6.21 28.44
CA ALA A 74 18.82 -6.01 29.88
C ALA A 74 19.23 -7.27 30.68
N GLU A 75 18.97 -8.47 30.17
CA GLU A 75 19.41 -9.73 30.79
C GLU A 75 20.93 -9.87 30.74
N ILE A 76 21.57 -9.54 29.60
CA ILE A 76 23.03 -9.55 29.47
C ILE A 76 23.66 -8.57 30.46
N ASP A 77 23.16 -7.33 30.52
CA ASP A 77 23.67 -6.27 31.42
C ASP A 77 23.52 -6.64 32.90
N ALA A 78 22.48 -7.41 33.27
CA ALA A 78 22.25 -7.84 34.64
C ALA A 78 23.12 -9.03 35.09
N ASN A 79 23.67 -9.81 34.14
CA ASN A 79 24.49 -11.00 34.40
C ASN A 79 25.97 -10.82 34.02
N SER A 80 26.40 -9.59 33.71
CA SER A 80 27.79 -9.24 33.40
C SER A 80 28.51 -8.51 34.52
#